data_AF-A0A0A8UZ09-F1
#
_entry.id   AF-A0A0A8UZ09-F1
#
_cell.length_a   1.000
_cell.length_b   1.000
_cell.length_c   1.000
_cell.angle_alpha   90.00
_cell.angle_beta   90.00
_cell.angle_gamma   90.00
#
_symmetry.space_group_name_H-M   'P 1'
#
loop_
_entity.id
_entity.type
_entity.pdbx_description
1 polymer ?
#
loop_
_entity_poly.entity_id
_entity_poly.type
_entity_poly.pdbx_seq_one_letter_code
_entity_poly.pdbx_strand_id
1 'polypeptide(L)'
;MLILTRRVGDTVVIGNEVFCTVLEQQHDGQIKLAFDAPKSIPIHRFEIQKQIMQKIIEGTYTNDVAWNETVIERLTSQFNRVSHWN
;
A
#
# COMPACT_ATOMS: atom_id res chain seq x y z
N MET A 1 1.06 -17.38 6.79
CA MET A 1 0.21 -16.97 5.66
C MET A 1 -1.20 -17.42 5.95
N LEU A 2 -2.17 -16.50 6.00
CA LEU A 2 -3.60 -16.80 6.18
C LEU A 2 -4.31 -16.54 4.85
N ILE A 3 -5.19 -17.44 4.42
CA ILE A 3 -5.89 -17.37 3.14
C ILE A 3 -7.39 -17.29 3.39
N LEU A 4 -8.06 -16.31 2.80
CA LEU A 4 -9.49 -16.07 2.96
C LEU A 4 -10.11 -15.81 1.58
N THR A 5 -11.26 -16.41 1.31
CA THR A 5 -12.10 -16.06 0.14
C THR A 5 -13.13 -15.02 0.59
N ARG A 6 -13.12 -13.84 -0.02
CA ARG A 6 -14.02 -12.72 0.27
C ARG A 6 -14.79 -12.33 -0.98
N ARG A 7 -16.05 -11.93 -0.81
CA ARG A 7 -16.90 -11.34 -1.85
C ARG A 7 -16.78 -9.82 -1.80
N VAL A 8 -17.25 -9.16 -2.86
CA VAL A 8 -17.44 -7.70 -2.87
C VAL A 8 -18.37 -7.30 -1.71
N GLY A 9 -17.95 -6.29 -0.94
CA GLY A 9 -18.62 -5.82 0.27
C GLY A 9 -18.09 -6.45 1.56
N ASP A 10 -17.34 -7.54 1.50
CA ASP A 10 -16.78 -8.14 2.71
C ASP A 10 -15.56 -7.37 3.22
N THR A 11 -15.42 -7.33 4.55
CA THR A 11 -14.28 -6.71 5.24
C THR A 11 -13.46 -7.75 6.00
N VAL A 12 -12.14 -7.60 5.96
CA VAL A 12 -11.15 -8.32 6.77
C VAL A 12 -10.54 -7.35 7.76
N VAL A 13 -10.50 -7.74 9.04
CA VAL A 13 -9.91 -6.92 10.11
C VAL A 13 -8.50 -7.44 10.41
N ILE A 14 -7.54 -6.54 10.52
CA ILE A 14 -6.14 -6.83 10.86
C ILE A 14 -5.82 -6.11 12.18
N GLY A 15 -5.46 -6.88 13.22
CA GLY A 15 -5.33 -6.34 14.57
C GLY A 15 -6.68 -5.80 15.07
N ASN A 16 -6.68 -4.59 15.63
CA ASN A 16 -7.87 -3.95 16.20
C ASN A 16 -8.32 -2.68 15.46
N GLU A 17 -7.51 -2.17 14.53
CA GLU A 17 -7.67 -0.81 14.00
C GLU A 17 -7.56 -0.72 12.47
N VAL A 18 -7.25 -1.83 11.78
CA VAL A 18 -7.11 -1.85 10.31
C VAL A 18 -8.23 -2.68 9.68
N PHE A 19 -8.98 -2.06 8.78
CA PHE A 19 -10.10 -2.67 8.07
C PHE A 19 -9.79 -2.67 6.57
N CYS A 20 -9.77 -3.86 5.97
CA CYS A 20 -9.59 -4.05 4.53
C CYS A 20 -10.91 -4.50 3.90
N THR A 21 -11.51 -3.67 3.06
CA THR A 21 -12.81 -3.94 2.42
C THR A 21 -12.63 -4.18 0.93
N VAL A 22 -13.25 -5.23 0.42
CA VAL A 22 -13.31 -5.52 -1.02
C VAL A 22 -14.41 -4.64 -1.63
N LEU A 23 -14.05 -3.66 -2.45
CA LEU A 23 -15.01 -2.69 -3.00
C LEU A 23 -15.66 -3.15 -4.30
N GLU A 24 -14.87 -3.61 -5.26
CA GLU A 24 -15.38 -4.08 -6.56
C GLU A 24 -14.33 -4.94 -7.26
N GLN A 25 -14.79 -5.77 -8.18
CA GLN A 25 -13.94 -6.46 -9.15
C GLN A 25 -14.06 -5.72 -10.49
N GLN A 26 -12.95 -5.27 -11.02
CA GLN A 26 -12.85 -4.62 -12.32
C GLN A 26 -12.83 -5.66 -13.45
N HIS A 27 -13.17 -5.20 -14.66
CA HIS A 27 -13.35 -6.04 -15.84
C HIS A 27 -12.10 -6.84 -16.27
N ASP A 28 -10.92 -6.35 -15.91
CA ASP A 28 -9.62 -6.95 -16.21
C ASP A 28 -9.12 -7.90 -15.10
N GLY A 29 -9.98 -8.19 -14.11
CA GLY A 29 -9.65 -9.02 -12.97
C GLY A 29 -8.95 -8.28 -11.83
N GLN A 30 -8.72 -6.96 -11.94
CA GLN A 30 -8.26 -6.17 -10.80
C GLN A 30 -9.34 -6.10 -9.72
N ILE A 31 -8.91 -5.98 -8.46
CA ILE A 31 -9.81 -5.86 -7.31
C ILE A 31 -9.50 -4.54 -6.62
N LYS A 32 -10.51 -3.71 -6.43
CA LYS A 32 -10.39 -2.49 -5.65
C LYS A 32 -10.51 -2.84 -4.16
N LEU A 33 -9.45 -2.54 -3.41
CA LEU A 33 -9.41 -2.70 -1.96
C LEU A 33 -9.40 -1.32 -1.30
N ALA A 34 -10.24 -1.15 -0.29
CA ALA A 34 -10.18 -0.01 0.61
C ALA A 34 -9.52 -0.41 1.91
N PHE A 35 -8.65 0.44 2.43
CA PHE A 35 -8.09 0.29 3.75
C PHE A 35 -8.48 1.48 4.61
N ASP A 36 -9.07 1.19 5.76
CA ASP A 36 -9.29 2.17 6.83
C ASP A 36 -8.38 1.82 8.00
N ALA A 37 -7.55 2.76 8.41
CA ALA A 37 -6.55 2.60 9.44
C ALA A 37 -6.13 3.96 10.01
N PRO A 38 -5.68 4.02 11.28
CA PRO A 38 -5.12 5.23 11.85
C PRO A 38 -3.84 5.64 11.10
N LYS A 39 -3.57 6.96 11.04
CA LYS A 39 -2.41 7.54 10.34
C LYS A 39 -1.05 7.02 10.86
N SER A 40 -1.03 6.51 12.09
CA SER A 40 0.15 5.88 12.70
C SER A 40 0.55 4.57 12.02
N ILE A 41 -0.35 3.94 11.27
CA ILE A 41 -0.11 2.68 10.55
C ILE A 41 -0.02 2.99 9.06
N PRO A 42 1.20 3.10 8.49
CA PRO A 42 1.36 3.35 7.07
C PRO A 42 0.91 2.15 6.23
N ILE A 43 0.11 2.43 5.19
CA ILE A 43 -0.37 1.42 4.22
C ILE A 43 0.20 1.76 2.85
N HIS A 44 0.97 0.82 2.29
CA HIS A 44 1.64 0.99 1.01
C HIS A 44 1.35 -0.18 0.09
N ARG A 45 1.44 0.09 -1.22
CA ARG A 45 1.51 -0.97 -2.22
C ARG A 45 2.84 -1.69 -2.08
N PHE A 46 2.82 -3.01 -2.26
CA PHE A 46 3.97 -3.85 -1.98
C PHE A 46 5.19 -3.49 -2.83
N GLU A 47 4.99 -3.12 -4.10
CA GLU A 47 6.04 -2.70 -5.00
C GLU A 47 6.77 -1.45 -4.52
N ILE A 48 6.06 -0.51 -3.89
CA ILE A 48 6.65 0.70 -3.30
C ILE A 48 7.45 0.31 -2.05
N GLN A 49 6.89 -0.55 -1.20
CA GLN A 49 7.57 -1.06 -0.02
C GLN A 49 8.88 -1.77 -0.36
N LYS A 50 8.87 -2.59 -1.42
CA LYS A 50 10.05 -3.32 -1.89
C LYS A 50 11.14 -2.36 -2.37
N GLN A 51 10.79 -1.33 -3.12
CA GLN A 51 11.75 -0.31 -3.56
C GLN A 51 12.36 0.45 -2.39
N ILE A 52 11.55 0.85 -1.40
CA ILE A 52 12.05 1.52 -0.18
C ILE A 52 13.05 0.62 0.54
N MET A 53 12.68 -0.64 0.78
CA MET A 53 13.55 -1.60 1.46
C MET A 53 14.87 -1.81 0.71
N GLN A 54 14.81 -1.92 -0.62
CA GLN A 54 16.01 -2.08 -1.43
C GLN A 54 16.94 -0.86 -1.33
N LYS A 55 16.40 0.36 -1.39
CA LYS A 55 17.21 1.58 -1.26
C LYS A 55 17.80 1.77 0.14
N ILE A 56 17.14 1.28 1.19
CA ILE A 56 17.67 1.22 2.56
C ILE A 56 18.84 0.24 2.62
N ILE A 57 18.69 -0.95 2.05
CA ILE A 57 19.75 -1.98 2.00
C ILE A 57 20.98 -1.49 1.22
N GLU A 58 20.77 -0.77 0.11
CA GLU A 58 21.82 -0.16 -0.70
C GLU A 58 22.51 1.04 -0.01
N GLY A 59 22.15 1.37 1.24
CA GLY A 59 22.77 2.43 2.02
C GLY A 59 22.49 3.84 1.52
N THR A 60 21.53 3.99 0.59
CA THR A 60 21.15 5.29 0.01
C THR A 60 20.25 6.08 0.98
N TYR A 61 19.65 5.41 1.97
CA TYR A 61 18.84 6.01 3.03
C TYR A 61 19.21 5.40 4.39
N THR A 62 19.33 6.23 5.43
CA THR A 62 19.54 5.75 6.81
C THR A 62 18.21 5.29 7.42
N ASN A 63 18.27 4.36 8.37
CA ASN A 63 17.09 3.88 9.11
C ASN A 63 16.39 5.00 9.92
N ASP A 64 17.06 6.12 10.18
CA ASP A 64 16.50 7.31 10.84
C ASP A 64 15.50 8.09 9.95
N VAL A 65 15.39 7.74 8.67
CA VAL A 65 14.34 8.26 7.78
C VAL A 65 13.04 7.48 8.05
N ALA A 66 12.57 7.54 9.29
CA ALA A 66 11.31 6.97 9.72
C ALA A 66 10.18 7.60 8.90
N TRP A 67 9.67 6.88 7.89
CA TRP A 67 8.45 7.20 7.13
C TRP A 67 8.23 8.69 6.86
N ASN A 68 9.29 9.44 6.53
CA ASN A 68 9.14 10.87 6.32
C ASN A 68 8.24 11.06 5.10
N GLU A 69 7.13 11.79 5.28
CA GLU A 69 6.10 12.03 4.26
C GLU A 69 6.75 12.36 2.90
N THR A 70 7.86 13.10 2.91
CA THR A 70 8.62 13.50 1.72
C THR A 70 9.17 12.34 0.86
N VAL A 71 9.68 11.25 1.44
CA VAL A 71 10.24 10.12 0.66
C VAL A 71 9.09 9.32 0.02
N ILE A 72 8.06 9.07 0.81
CA ILE A 72 6.85 8.37 0.38
C ILE A 72 6.15 9.19 -0.70
N GLU A 73 5.99 10.50 -0.51
CA GLU A 73 5.42 11.41 -1.49
C GLU A 73 6.23 11.45 -2.77
N ARG A 74 7.56 11.46 -2.70
CA ARG A 74 8.41 11.46 -3.90
C ARG A 74 8.27 10.18 -4.69
N LEU A 75 8.27 9.02 -4.03
CA LEU A 75 8.09 7.72 -4.68
C LEU A 75 6.66 7.54 -5.22
N THR A 76 5.66 7.96 -4.45
CA THR A 76 4.24 7.95 -4.85
C THR A 76 4.02 8.87 -6.06
N SER A 77 4.63 10.06 -6.06
CA SER A 77 4.56 11.01 -7.18
C SER A 77 5.29 10.53 -8.42
N GLN A 78 6.45 9.88 -8.26
CA GLN A 78 7.18 9.27 -9.37
C GLN A 78 6.34 8.18 -10.05
N PHE A 79 5.58 7.42 -9.27
CA PHE A 79 4.71 6.36 -9.80
C PHE A 79 3.43 6.91 -10.46
N ASN A 80 2.76 7.91 -9.86
CA ASN A 80 1.57 8.55 -10.42
C ASN A 80 1.84 9.31 -11.73
N ARG A 81 3.10 9.74 -11.98
CA ARG A 81 3.51 10.28 -13.29
C ARG A 81 3.58 9.22 -14.39
N VAL A 82 3.70 7.94 -14.04
CA VAL A 82 3.72 6.82 -15.00
C VAL A 82 2.31 6.26 -15.23
N SER A 83 1.38 6.48 -14.28
CA SER A 83 -0.01 5.99 -14.31
C SER A 83 -1.02 6.99 -14.90
N HIS A 84 -0.59 7.87 -15.81
CA HIS A 84 -1.50 8.49 -16.77
C HIS A 84 -1.68 7.55 -17.97
N TRP A 85 -2.42 6.47 -17.76
CA TRP A 85 -3.10 5.77 -18.84
C TRP A 85 -4.56 5.55 -18.44
N ASN A 86 -5.40 6.01 -19.36
CA ASN A 86 -6.81 5.72 -19.62
C ASN A 86 -7.32 4.39 -19.05
#